data_AF-X1M687-F1
#
_entry.id   AF-X1M687-F1
#
_cell.length_a   1.000
_cell.length_b   1.000
_cell.length_c   1.000
_cell.angle_alpha   90.00
_cell.angle_beta   90.00
_cell.angle_gamma   90.00
#
_symmetry.space_group_name_H-M   'P 1'
#
loop_
_entity.id
_entity.type
_entity.pdbx_description
1 polymer ?
#
loop_
_entity_poly.entity_id
_entity_poly.type
_entity_poly.pdbx_seq_one_letter_code
_entity_poly.pdbx_strand_id
1 'polypeptide(L)' 'MEWFQLQSENGLLGEIDYEKSRNGTIICKDGFKATTIRPHQFLLLTSEFNVETNIVEVDESSIFYEIKTKEK' A
#
# COMPACT_ATOMS: atom_id res chain seq x y z
N MET A 1 -10.95 3.74 7.39
CA MET A 1 -10.14 4.27 8.52
C MET A 1 -10.21 3.34 9.71
N GLU A 2 -11.42 2.87 10.06
CA GLU A 2 -11.68 1.92 11.16
C GLU A 2 -10.69 0.76 11.29
N TRP A 3 -10.31 0.11 10.17
CA TRP A 3 -9.31 -0.95 10.19
C TRP A 3 -7.95 -0.52 10.80
N PHE A 4 -7.43 0.66 10.41
CA PHE A 4 -6.17 1.17 10.95
C PHE A 4 -6.30 1.62 12.41
N GLN A 5 -7.48 2.10 12.81
CA GLN A 5 -7.77 2.46 14.20
C GLN A 5 -7.72 1.22 15.09
N LEU A 6 -8.40 0.14 14.69
CA LEU A 6 -8.37 -1.15 15.40
C LEU A 6 -6.95 -1.69 15.50
N GLN A 7 -6.15 -1.61 14.43
CA GLN A 7 -4.75 -2.04 14.47
C GLN A 7 -3.91 -1.20 15.44
N SER A 8 -4.12 0.12 15.48
CA SER A 8 -3.45 1.02 16.41
C SER A 8 -3.84 0.72 17.87
N GLU A 9 -5.13 0.55 18.14
CA GLU A 9 -5.67 0.22 19.48
C GLU A 9 -5.14 -1.12 20.01
N ASN A 10 -4.90 -2.09 19.13
CA ASN A 10 -4.29 -3.38 19.47
C ASN A 10 -2.75 -3.36 19.51
N GLY A 11 -2.12 -2.19 19.35
CA GLY A 11 -0.66 -2.03 19.38
C GLY A 11 0.08 -2.60 18.17
N LEU A 12 -0.63 -2.89 17.07
CA LEU A 12 -0.04 -3.38 15.81
C LEU A 12 0.52 -2.23 14.97
N LEU A 13 0.03 -1.02 15.19
CA LEU A 13 0.52 0.23 14.59
C LEU A 13 0.69 1.28 15.70
N GLY A 14 1.59 2.25 15.52
CA GLY A 14 1.63 3.42 16.39
C GLY A 14 0.33 4.23 16.35
N GLU A 15 0.20 5.15 17.32
CA GLU A 15 -0.96 6.05 17.41
C GLU A 15 -1.12 6.85 16.10
N ILE A 16 -2.32 6.87 15.55
CA ILE A 16 -2.62 7.62 14.32
C ILE A 16 -2.49 9.13 14.57
N ASP A 17 -1.74 9.80 13.70
CA ASP A 17 -1.69 11.26 13.61
C ASP A 17 -2.82 11.74 12.69
N TYR A 18 -3.97 12.07 13.28
CA TYR A 18 -5.17 12.49 12.56
C TYR A 18 -5.02 13.82 11.81
N GLU A 19 -4.14 14.72 12.28
CA GLU A 19 -3.87 16.00 11.62
C GLU A 19 -3.07 15.81 10.33
N LYS A 20 -2.15 14.82 10.33
CA LYS A 20 -1.35 14.49 9.14
C LYS A 20 -2.02 13.48 8.22
N SER A 21 -2.94 12.66 8.73
CA SER A 21 -3.64 11.65 7.94
C SER A 21 -4.74 12.29 7.10
N ARG A 22 -4.57 12.29 5.76
CA ARG A 22 -5.51 12.88 4.81
C ARG A 22 -5.31 12.31 3.41
N ASN A 23 -6.29 12.51 2.53
CA ASN A 23 -6.20 12.19 1.10
C ASN A 23 -5.69 10.77 0.80
N GLY A 24 -6.21 9.76 1.52
CA GLY A 24 -5.81 8.36 1.33
C GLY A 24 -4.42 8.01 1.88
N THR A 25 -3.85 8.85 2.75
CA THR A 25 -2.60 8.58 3.46
C THR A 25 -2.86 8.48 4.96
N ILE A 26 -2.38 7.40 5.58
CA ILE A 26 -2.39 7.19 7.02
C ILE A 26 -0.98 7.45 7.54
N ILE A 27 -0.87 8.31 8.55
CA ILE A 27 0.38 8.65 9.24
C ILE A 27 0.22 8.28 10.70
N CYS A 28 1.15 7.51 11.25
CA CYS A 28 1.25 7.23 12.68
C CYS A 28 2.39 8.05 13.30
N LYS A 29 2.28 8.36 14.59
CA LYS A 29 3.27 9.17 15.34
C LYS A 29 4.63 8.48 15.49
N ASP A 30 4.67 7.16 15.31
CA ASP A 30 5.88 6.33 15.30
C ASP A 30 6.66 6.37 13.97
N GLY A 31 6.13 7.09 12.96
CA GLY A 31 6.73 7.20 11.64
C GLY A 31 6.17 6.22 10.60
N PHE A 32 5.26 5.32 10.97
CA PHE A 32 4.57 4.48 9.99
C PHE A 32 3.72 5.34 9.05
N LYS A 33 3.78 5.02 7.75
CA LYS A 33 3.02 5.69 6.70
C LYS A 33 2.46 4.66 5.73
N ALA A 34 1.13 4.61 5.63
CA ALA A 34 0.45 3.82 4.61
C ALA A 34 -0.19 4.73 3.56
N THR A 35 -0.11 4.33 2.30
CA THR A 35 -0.80 4.96 1.18
C THR A 35 -1.21 3.88 0.18
N THR A 36 -2.08 4.23 -0.77
CA THR A 36 -2.54 3.31 -1.81
C THR A 36 -1.88 3.66 -3.13
N ILE A 37 -1.37 2.65 -3.84
CA ILE A 37 -0.88 2.79 -5.22
C ILE A 37 -1.98 2.36 -6.18
N ARG A 38 -2.17 3.12 -7.26
CA ARG A 38 -3.07 2.77 -8.38
C ARG A 38 -2.32 1.96 -9.45
N PRO A 39 -3.03 1.17 -10.28
CA PRO A 39 -2.40 0.36 -11.32
C PRO A 39 -1.44 1.13 -12.24
N HIS A 40 -1.82 2.32 -12.70
CA HIS A 40 -0.95 3.14 -13.55
C HIS A 40 0.34 3.60 -12.83
N GLN A 41 0.27 3.88 -11.52
CA GLN A 41 1.44 4.27 -10.73
C GLN A 41 2.37 3.08 -10.51
N PHE A 42 1.81 1.89 -10.30
CA PHE A 42 2.59 0.65 -10.21
C PHE A 42 3.32 0.35 -11.51
N LEU A 43 2.62 0.40 -12.65
CA LEU A 43 3.23 0.17 -13.97
C LEU A 43 4.31 1.21 -14.32
N LEU A 44 4.10 2.48 -13.94
CA LEU A 44 5.12 3.52 -14.10
C LEU A 44 6.33 3.26 -13.19
N LEU A 45 6.10 2.84 -11.96
CA LEU A 45 7.18 2.49 -11.03
C LEU A 45 8.02 1.33 -11.55
N THR A 46 7.41 0.34 -12.21
CA THR A 46 8.09 -0.87 -12.67
C THR A 46 8.66 -0.77 -14.09
N SER A 47 8.35 0.29 -14.86
CA SER A 47 8.62 0.37 -16.30
C SER A 47 10.10 0.22 -16.68
N GLU A 48 10.99 0.74 -15.84
CA GLU A 48 12.44 0.76 -16.11
C GLU A 48 13.17 -0.49 -15.59
N PHE A 49 12.46 -1.44 -14.98
CA PHE A 49 13.04 -2.65 -14.42
C PHE A 49 12.87 -3.84 -15.37
N ASN A 50 13.85 -4.75 -15.40
CA ASN A 50 13.76 -6.00 -16.17
C ASN A 50 12.89 -7.05 -15.46
N VAL A 51 11.62 -6.72 -15.27
CA VAL A 51 10.64 -7.54 -14.55
C VAL A 51 9.40 -7.78 -15.41
N GLU A 52 8.72 -8.88 -15.13
CA GLU A 52 7.35 -9.12 -15.56
C GLU A 52 6.42 -8.69 -14.42
N THR A 53 5.36 -7.95 -14.76
CA THR A 53 4.38 -7.49 -13.78
C THR A 53 3.00 -8.01 -14.09
N ASN A 54 2.27 -8.38 -13.06
CA ASN A 54 0.88 -8.81 -13.15
C ASN A 54 0.04 -8.07 -12.11
N ILE A 55 -1.19 -7.70 -12.47
CA ILE A 55 -2.13 -7.01 -11.59
C ILE A 55 -3.40 -7.85 -11.57
N VAL A 56 -3.75 -8.37 -10.40
CA VAL A 56 -4.89 -9.29 -10.25
C VAL A 56 -5.84 -8.72 -9.21
N GLU A 57 -7.11 -8.61 -9.57
CA GLU A 57 -8.18 -8.37 -8.63
C GLU A 57 -8.77 -9.71 -8.17
N VAL A 58 -8.90 -9.89 -6.86
CA VAL A 58 -9.39 -11.12 -6.24
C VAL A 58 -10.64 -10.79 -5.44
N ASP A 59 -11.72 -11.53 -5.71
CA ASP A 59 -13.01 -11.48 -5.01
C ASP A 59 -13.59 -10.05 -4.87
N GLU A 60 -13.30 -9.16 -5.83
CA GLU A 60 -13.72 -7.73 -5.81
C GLU A 60 -13.32 -7.00 -4.50
N SER A 61 -12.35 -7.56 -3.77
CA SER A 61 -11.97 -7.12 -2.42
C SER A 61 -10.55 -6.60 -2.35
N SER A 62 -9.67 -7.15 -3.18
CA SER A 62 -8.23 -6.95 -3.08
C SER A 62 -7.60 -6.87 -4.46
N ILE A 63 -6.65 -5.94 -4.62
CA ILE A 63 -5.81 -5.84 -5.81
C ILE A 63 -4.40 -6.23 -5.41
N PHE A 64 -3.87 -7.26 -6.06
CA PHE A 64 -2.50 -7.73 -5.89
C PHE A 64 -1.63 -7.23 -7.03
N TYR A 65 -0.47 -6.68 -6.67
CA TYR A 65 0.56 -6.25 -7.60
C TYR A 65 1.73 -7.24 -7.51
N GLU A 66 1.91 -8.05 -8.55
CA GLU A 66 2.95 -9.08 -8.61
C GLU A 66 4.12 -8.62 -9.48
N ILE A 67 5.35 -8.93 -9.04
CA ILE A 67 6.58 -8.68 -9.78
C ILE A 67 7.37 -9.98 -9.85
N LYS A 68 7.82 -10.37 -11.05
CA LYS A 68 8.71 -11.50 -11.28
C LYS A 68 9.96 -11.01 -12.00
N THR A 69 11.14 -11.45 -11.56
CA THR A 69 12.38 -11.20 -12.30
C THR A 69 12.34 -11.99 -13.61
N LYS A 70 12.70 -11.35 -14.74
CA LYS A 70 12.94 -12.09 -15.97
C LYS A 70 14.27 -12.82 -15.82
N GLU A 71 14.26 -14.15 -15.92
CA GLU A 71 15.48 -14.93 -16.02
C GLU A 71 16.28 -14.46 -17.25
N LYS A 72 17.61 -14.38 -17.11
CA LYS A 72 18.52 -13.87 -18.14
C LYS A 72 18.74 -14.86 -19.27
#